data_AF-A0A7V3AG16-F1
#
_entry.id   AF-A0A7V3AG16-F1
#
_cell.length_a   1.000
_cell.length_b   1.000
_cell.length_c   1.000
_cell.angle_alpha   90.00
_cell.angle_beta   90.00
_cell.angle_gamma   90.00
#
_symmetry.space_group_name_H-M   'P 1'
#
loop_
_entity.id
_entity.type
_entity.pdbx_description
1 polymer ?
#
loop_
_entity_poly.entity_id
_entity_poly.type
_entity_poly.pdbx_seq_one_letter_code
_entity_poly.pdbx_strand_id
1 'polypeptide(L)'
;MKLREGSYRTIHNNIWVNCASSPCFHVGNEDNHDRYFNNITVMSPEYQRANHDRLFDLKATGNEIYYLVFPPVRTPWLEEIDRNCFCNDLGRFVARVLEREGTERREIGLDEWQAMGFDRNSVFGDPMFVDPANNDYRVKPESPALQVGFKNFDMGQWGLTGDFPHCWDVP
;
A
#
# COMPACT_ATOMS: atom_id res chain seq x y z
N MET A 1 2.70 -4.19 4.22
CA MET A 1 4.06 -4.39 3.68
C MET A 1 4.90 -3.16 4.02
N LYS A 2 6.23 -3.33 4.19
CA LYS A 2 7.17 -2.25 4.45
C LYS A 2 8.41 -2.40 3.54
N LEU A 3 8.59 -1.50 2.58
CA LEU A 3 9.83 -1.42 1.76
C LEU A 3 10.84 -0.54 2.47
N ARG A 4 12.08 -1.03 2.62
CA ARG A 4 13.18 -0.28 3.26
C ARG A 4 14.34 -0.06 2.30
N GLU A 5 14.92 1.13 2.24
CA GLU A 5 16.23 1.41 1.61
C GLU A 5 16.29 1.42 0.06
N GLY A 6 15.19 1.14 -0.64
CA GLY A 6 15.11 1.28 -2.10
C GLY A 6 15.83 0.24 -2.97
N SER A 7 15.96 -1.00 -2.48
CA SER A 7 16.75 -2.09 -3.08
C SER A 7 16.15 -2.77 -4.32
N TYR A 8 15.75 -2.02 -5.36
CA TYR A 8 15.32 -2.56 -6.66
C TYR A 8 14.17 -3.59 -6.59
N ARG A 9 13.27 -3.48 -5.61
CA ARG A 9 12.19 -4.46 -5.47
C ARG A 9 11.05 -4.10 -6.41
N THR A 10 10.45 -5.12 -7.01
CA THR A 10 9.25 -4.97 -7.84
C THR A 10 8.04 -5.57 -7.12
N ILE A 11 7.06 -4.74 -6.78
CA ILE A 11 5.85 -5.11 -6.06
C ILE A 11 4.67 -4.82 -6.99
N HIS A 12 4.11 -5.88 -7.59
CA HIS A 12 3.00 -5.69 -8.52
C HIS A 12 1.97 -6.80 -8.45
N ASN A 13 0.75 -6.49 -8.90
CA ASN A 13 -0.37 -7.42 -8.97
C ASN A 13 -0.75 -8.03 -7.60
N ASN A 14 -0.54 -7.30 -6.51
CA ASN A 14 -0.91 -7.71 -5.16
C ASN A 14 -2.25 -7.10 -4.74
N ILE A 15 -2.86 -7.71 -3.74
CA ILE A 15 -4.10 -7.24 -3.11
C ILE A 15 -3.81 -6.98 -1.62
N TRP A 16 -4.04 -5.75 -1.17
CA TRP A 16 -3.97 -5.35 0.24
C TRP A 16 -5.39 -5.05 0.71
N VAL A 17 -5.91 -5.78 1.69
CA VAL A 17 -7.26 -5.54 2.23
C VAL A 17 -7.15 -5.34 3.73
N ASN A 18 -7.64 -4.19 4.20
CA ASN A 18 -7.84 -3.88 5.60
C ASN A 18 -6.61 -4.17 6.47
N CYS A 19 -5.43 -3.80 5.94
CA CYS A 19 -4.17 -4.03 6.62
C CYS A 19 -4.10 -3.16 7.88
N ALA A 20 -3.55 -3.70 8.96
CA ALA A 20 -3.32 -2.95 10.21
C ALA A 20 -2.45 -1.69 10.00
N SER A 21 -1.63 -1.70 8.95
CA SER A 21 -0.89 -0.53 8.45
C SER A 21 -0.98 -0.48 6.93
N SER A 22 -1.04 0.72 6.39
CA SER A 22 -0.93 0.93 4.95
C SER A 22 0.40 0.42 4.38
N PRO A 23 0.47 0.11 3.07
CA PRO A 23 1.74 -0.05 2.37
C PRO A 23 2.70 1.09 2.72
N CYS A 24 3.86 0.72 3.27
CA CYS A 24 4.81 1.66 3.82
C CYS A 24 6.12 1.67 3.05
N PHE A 25 6.59 2.86 2.68
CA PHE A 25 7.87 3.09 2.00
C PHE A 25 8.77 3.84 2.97
N HIS A 26 9.81 3.18 3.46
CA HIS A 26 10.53 3.59 4.66
C HIS A 26 12.02 3.76 4.37
N VAL A 27 12.59 4.88 4.79
CA VAL A 27 14.01 5.25 4.65
C VAL A 27 14.54 5.00 3.23
N GLY A 28 13.82 5.48 2.21
CA GLY A 28 14.31 5.38 0.82
C GLY A 28 15.66 6.08 0.68
N ASN A 29 16.62 5.41 0.03
CA ASN A 29 17.87 6.03 -0.38
C ASN A 29 17.63 6.92 -1.61
N GLU A 30 18.50 7.90 -1.82
CA GLU A 30 18.57 8.54 -3.15
C GLU A 30 18.80 7.45 -4.21
N ASP A 31 18.27 7.66 -5.41
CA ASP A 31 18.22 6.65 -6.47
C ASP A 31 17.44 5.39 -6.03
N ASN A 32 16.28 5.59 -5.40
CA ASN A 32 15.40 4.48 -5.03
C ASN A 32 14.82 3.81 -6.29
N HIS A 33 15.17 2.55 -6.50
CA HIS A 33 14.74 1.75 -7.64
C HIS A 33 13.59 0.78 -7.35
N ASP A 34 12.91 0.94 -6.21
CA ASP A 34 11.68 0.20 -5.95
C ASP A 34 10.58 0.60 -6.95
N ARG A 35 9.79 -0.39 -7.35
CA ARG A 35 8.67 -0.25 -8.26
C ARG A 35 7.41 -0.84 -7.62
N TYR A 36 6.32 -0.08 -7.59
CA TYR A 36 5.04 -0.47 -6.98
C TYR A 36 3.87 -0.18 -7.94
N PHE A 37 3.35 -1.18 -8.64
CA PHE A 37 2.34 -0.94 -9.67
C PHE A 37 1.29 -2.05 -9.83
N ASN A 38 0.14 -1.73 -10.42
CA ASN A 38 -0.95 -2.68 -10.67
C ASN A 38 -1.41 -3.41 -9.39
N ASN A 39 -1.33 -2.76 -8.22
CA ASN A 39 -1.80 -3.34 -6.97
C ASN A 39 -3.21 -2.82 -6.62
N ILE A 40 -3.99 -3.62 -5.90
CA ILE A 40 -5.25 -3.20 -5.29
C ILE A 40 -4.97 -2.91 -3.80
N THR A 41 -5.40 -1.76 -3.30
CA THR A 41 -5.30 -1.41 -1.89
C THR A 41 -6.66 -0.94 -1.38
N VAL A 42 -7.23 -1.73 -0.46
CA VAL A 42 -8.47 -1.44 0.26
C VAL A 42 -8.14 -1.19 1.71
N MET A 43 -8.46 -0.01 2.23
CA MET A 43 -8.20 0.38 3.61
C MET A 43 -9.48 0.79 4.31
N SER A 44 -9.50 0.62 5.63
CA SER A 44 -10.56 1.11 6.49
C SER A 44 -9.99 1.47 7.87
N PRO A 45 -10.41 2.60 8.48
CA PRO A 45 -9.98 2.99 9.81
C PRO A 45 -10.29 1.92 10.87
N GLU A 46 -11.33 1.12 10.67
CA GLU A 46 -11.74 0.06 11.60
C GLU A 46 -10.63 -0.99 11.81
N TYR A 47 -9.83 -1.25 10.78
CA TYR A 47 -8.81 -2.29 10.79
C TYR A 47 -7.42 -1.73 11.03
N GLN A 48 -7.21 -0.44 10.80
CA GLN A 48 -5.92 0.19 11.09
C GLN A 48 -5.64 0.17 12.59
N ARG A 49 -4.39 -0.12 12.94
CA ARG A 49 -3.91 -0.16 14.31
C ARG A 49 -2.70 0.74 14.42
N ALA A 50 -2.56 1.41 15.56
CA ALA A 50 -1.31 2.10 15.87
C ALA A 50 -0.17 1.05 15.87
N ASN A 51 0.89 1.33 15.13
CA ASN A 51 2.07 0.48 15.19
C ASN A 51 2.70 0.64 16.57
N HIS A 52 3.00 -0.47 17.25
CA HIS A 52 3.86 -0.50 18.43
C HIS A 52 5.35 -0.29 18.08
N ASP A 53 5.65 0.55 17.09
CA ASP A 53 7.02 1.00 16.82
C ASP A 53 7.36 2.03 17.90
N ARG A 54 7.99 1.57 19.00
CA ARG A 54 8.21 2.34 20.24
C ARG A 54 8.95 3.67 20.04
N LEU A 55 9.58 3.87 18.88
CA LEU A 55 10.33 5.07 18.52
C LEU A 55 9.48 6.15 17.84
N PHE A 56 8.30 5.81 17.34
CA PHE A 56 7.43 6.73 16.62
C PHE A 56 6.01 6.53 17.13
N ASP A 57 5.43 7.54 17.80
CA ASP A 57 4.00 7.54 18.13
C ASP A 57 3.20 7.62 16.82
N LEU A 58 3.06 6.46 16.16
CA LEU A 58 2.38 6.24 14.89
C LEU A 58 0.90 6.08 15.20
N LYS A 59 0.28 7.13 15.72
CA LYS A 59 -1.18 7.22 15.70
C LYS A 59 -1.57 7.24 14.24
N ALA A 60 -2.16 6.17 13.71
CA ALA A 60 -2.83 6.19 12.42
C ALA A 60 -3.79 7.39 12.43
N THR A 61 -3.69 8.28 11.44
CA THR A 61 -4.61 9.43 11.35
C THR A 61 -6.00 8.98 10.89
N GLY A 62 -6.09 7.78 10.34
CA GLY A 62 -7.32 7.17 9.87
C GLY A 62 -7.42 7.28 8.36
N ASN A 63 -7.28 6.12 7.72
CA ASN A 63 -7.47 5.80 6.32
C ASN A 63 -6.40 6.23 5.30
N GLU A 64 -5.16 6.39 5.72
CA GLU A 64 -4.06 6.56 4.78
C GLU A 64 -3.93 5.34 3.84
N ILE A 65 -3.82 5.61 2.52
CA ILE A 65 -3.54 4.59 1.49
C ILE A 65 -2.06 4.23 1.50
N TYR A 66 -1.19 5.22 1.71
CA TYR A 66 0.25 5.03 1.81
C TYR A 66 0.83 5.72 3.04
N TYR A 67 1.92 5.14 3.54
CA TYR A 67 2.75 5.79 4.52
C TYR A 67 4.22 5.85 4.09
N LEU A 68 4.73 7.06 3.87
CA LEU A 68 6.13 7.28 3.56
C LEU A 68 6.86 7.82 4.80
N VAL A 69 7.98 7.18 5.11
CA VAL A 69 8.87 7.59 6.19
C VAL A 69 10.23 7.86 5.60
N PHE A 70 10.70 9.09 5.78
CA PHE A 70 12.00 9.57 5.33
C PHE A 70 12.26 9.21 3.85
N PRO A 71 11.41 9.68 2.91
CA PRO A 71 11.66 9.49 1.50
C PRO A 71 12.96 10.20 1.06
N PRO A 72 13.48 9.90 -0.14
CA PRO A 72 14.58 10.62 -0.76
C PRO A 72 14.33 12.14 -0.79
N VAL A 73 15.39 12.93 -0.64
CA VAL A 73 15.31 14.39 -0.58
C VAL A 73 15.53 15.01 -1.95
N ARG A 74 16.34 14.37 -2.81
CA ARG A 74 16.80 14.95 -4.08
C ARG A 74 16.31 14.20 -5.31
N THR A 75 16.09 12.90 -5.21
CA THR A 75 15.58 12.07 -6.31
C THR A 75 14.09 11.76 -6.14
N PRO A 76 13.42 11.26 -7.20
CA PRO A 76 12.11 10.65 -7.05
C PRO A 76 12.08 9.64 -5.90
N TRP A 77 10.92 9.52 -5.25
CA TRP A 77 10.80 8.71 -4.04
C TRP A 77 10.85 7.21 -4.31
N LEU A 78 10.44 6.81 -5.51
CA LEU A 78 10.49 5.48 -6.09
C LEU A 78 10.79 5.63 -7.59
N GLU A 79 11.33 4.59 -8.22
CA GLU A 79 11.45 4.54 -9.67
C GLU A 79 10.08 4.49 -10.33
N GLU A 80 9.16 3.73 -9.73
CA GLU A 80 7.78 3.65 -10.20
C GLU A 80 6.82 3.48 -9.04
N ILE A 81 5.78 4.31 -9.02
CA ILE A 81 4.54 4.00 -8.31
C ILE A 81 3.37 4.46 -9.16
N ASP A 82 2.66 3.53 -9.77
CA ASP A 82 1.63 3.86 -10.76
C ASP A 82 0.62 2.73 -10.99
N ARG A 83 -0.49 3.04 -11.67
CA ARG A 83 -1.47 2.05 -12.14
C ARG A 83 -2.08 1.19 -11.03
N ASN A 84 -2.23 1.75 -9.85
CA ASN A 84 -2.82 1.07 -8.70
C ASN A 84 -4.32 1.39 -8.60
N CYS A 85 -5.08 0.52 -7.92
CA CYS A 85 -6.48 0.72 -7.60
C CYS A 85 -6.64 0.91 -6.10
N PHE A 86 -7.18 2.05 -5.68
CA PHE A 86 -7.38 2.41 -4.28
C PHE A 86 -8.86 2.45 -3.94
N CYS A 87 -9.22 1.92 -2.78
CA CYS A 87 -10.56 2.04 -2.23
C CYS A 87 -10.48 2.22 -0.73
N ASN A 88 -11.35 3.06 -0.17
CA ASN A 88 -11.55 3.12 1.26
C ASN A 88 -12.90 3.73 1.63
N ASP A 89 -13.33 3.52 2.88
CA ASP A 89 -14.65 3.95 3.38
C ASP A 89 -14.83 5.48 3.44
N LEU A 90 -13.74 6.26 3.32
CA LEU A 90 -13.77 7.72 3.39
C LEU A 90 -13.81 8.38 2.00
N GLY A 91 -13.75 7.59 0.93
CA GLY A 91 -13.84 8.09 -0.45
C GLY A 91 -12.71 9.02 -0.86
N ARG A 92 -11.55 8.97 -0.19
CA ARG A 92 -10.41 9.86 -0.48
C ARG A 92 -9.07 9.15 -0.36
N PHE A 93 -8.13 9.53 -1.21
CA PHE A 93 -6.74 9.12 -1.08
C PHE A 93 -5.99 10.04 -0.13
N VAL A 94 -5.16 9.44 0.73
CA VAL A 94 -4.17 10.16 1.54
C VAL A 94 -2.86 9.36 1.52
N ALA A 95 -1.78 10.00 1.08
CA ALA A 95 -0.42 9.57 1.36
C ALA A 95 0.11 10.36 2.55
N ARG A 96 0.36 9.67 3.66
CA ARG A 96 0.95 10.28 4.85
C ARG A 96 2.45 10.25 4.74
N VAL A 97 3.13 11.36 5.02
CA VAL A 97 4.58 11.49 4.82
C VAL A 97 5.24 12.08 6.06
N LEU A 98 6.29 11.42 6.53
CA LEU A 98 7.26 11.97 7.49
C LEU A 98 8.56 12.22 6.75
N GLU A 99 8.98 13.47 6.59
CA GLU A 99 10.24 13.80 5.90
C GLU A 99 11.46 13.66 6.83
N ARG A 100 12.66 13.47 6.26
CA ARG A 100 13.88 13.12 7.01
C ARG A 100 14.26 14.13 8.09
N GLU A 101 14.13 15.41 7.77
CA GLU A 101 14.42 16.52 8.69
C GLU A 101 13.16 17.06 9.37
N GLY A 102 12.00 16.43 9.13
CA GLY A 102 10.71 16.84 9.66
C GLY A 102 10.37 16.17 10.97
N THR A 103 9.75 16.92 11.88
CA THR A 103 9.16 16.39 13.12
C THR A 103 7.66 16.13 12.99
N GLU A 104 7.02 16.72 11.97
CA GLU A 104 5.59 16.61 11.71
C GLU A 104 5.33 15.72 10.48
N ARG A 105 4.11 15.15 10.45
CA ARG A 105 3.66 14.32 9.35
C ARG A 105 2.69 15.13 8.51
N ARG A 106 2.94 15.20 7.20
CA ARG A 106 2.02 15.82 6.25
C ARG A 106 1.11 14.78 5.60
N GLU A 107 -0.09 15.19 5.26
CA GLU A 107 -1.02 14.41 4.45
C GLU A 107 -1.05 15.01 3.05
N ILE A 108 -0.84 14.17 2.04
CA ILE A 108 -0.85 14.55 0.62
C ILE A 108 -2.08 13.90 -0.02
N GLY A 109 -2.94 14.72 -0.65
CA GLY A 109 -4.10 14.25 -1.41
C GLY A 109 -3.73 13.73 -2.80
N LEU A 110 -4.67 13.09 -3.50
CA LEU A 110 -4.38 12.46 -4.80
C LEU A 110 -3.85 13.45 -5.85
N ASP A 111 -4.44 14.65 -5.95
CA ASP A 111 -4.06 15.63 -6.95
C ASP A 111 -2.61 16.11 -6.75
N GLU A 112 -2.21 16.39 -5.51
CA GLU A 112 -0.84 16.77 -5.17
C GLU A 112 0.12 15.59 -5.39
N TRP A 113 -0.29 14.39 -5.00
CA TRP A 113 0.47 13.16 -5.24
C TRP A 113 0.74 12.93 -6.72
N GLN A 114 -0.27 13.12 -7.57
CA GLN A 114 -0.16 13.02 -9.02
C GLN A 114 0.66 14.15 -9.64
N ALA A 115 0.57 15.36 -9.09
CA ALA A 115 1.42 16.49 -9.51
C ALA A 115 2.91 16.23 -9.24
N MET A 116 3.24 15.42 -8.22
CA MET A 116 4.61 14.96 -7.97
C MET A 116 5.09 13.89 -8.96
N GLY A 117 4.21 13.38 -9.83
CA GLY A 117 4.52 12.39 -10.86
C GLY A 117 4.12 10.95 -10.52
N PHE A 118 3.56 10.72 -9.33
CA PHE A 118 3.18 9.41 -8.81
C PHE A 118 1.72 9.07 -9.15
N ASP A 119 1.39 7.79 -9.35
CA ASP A 119 0.01 7.29 -9.50
C ASP A 119 -0.85 8.06 -10.52
N ARG A 120 -0.23 8.59 -11.57
CA ARG A 120 -0.89 9.38 -12.63
C ARG A 120 -1.89 8.57 -13.43
N ASN A 121 -1.73 7.25 -13.47
CA ASN A 121 -2.62 6.31 -14.14
C ASN A 121 -3.35 5.41 -13.14
N SER A 122 -3.31 5.74 -11.85
CA SER A 122 -4.03 5.01 -10.80
C SER A 122 -5.47 5.49 -10.69
N VAL A 123 -6.31 4.66 -10.11
CA VAL A 123 -7.75 4.90 -9.98
C VAL A 123 -8.18 4.76 -8.52
N PHE A 124 -9.06 5.67 -8.09
CA PHE A 124 -9.77 5.53 -6.82
C PHE A 124 -11.19 5.01 -7.11
N GLY A 125 -11.52 3.81 -6.63
CA GLY A 125 -12.80 3.17 -6.86
C GLY A 125 -12.88 1.76 -6.27
N ASP A 126 -14.12 1.28 -6.11
CA ASP A 126 -14.41 -0.07 -5.63
C ASP A 126 -13.75 -1.11 -6.56
N PRO A 127 -12.88 -2.01 -6.05
CA PRO A 127 -12.27 -3.05 -6.87
C PRO A 127 -13.28 -4.09 -7.39
N MET A 128 -14.52 -4.11 -6.91
CA MET A 128 -15.57 -5.05 -7.34
C MET A 128 -15.17 -6.51 -7.15
N PHE A 129 -14.73 -6.86 -5.94
CA PHE A 129 -14.40 -8.25 -5.60
C PHE A 129 -15.59 -9.20 -5.84
N VAL A 130 -15.28 -10.43 -6.23
CA VAL A 130 -16.28 -11.47 -6.55
C VAL A 130 -16.97 -11.94 -5.28
N ASP A 131 -16.22 -12.38 -4.27
CA ASP A 131 -16.76 -12.85 -2.99
C ASP A 131 -15.73 -12.74 -1.85
N PRO A 132 -15.46 -11.51 -1.36
CA PRO A 132 -14.44 -11.29 -0.33
C PRO A 132 -14.79 -11.96 1.01
N ALA A 133 -16.08 -12.24 1.28
CA ALA A 133 -16.51 -12.93 2.50
C ALA A 133 -16.02 -14.39 2.55
N ASN A 134 -15.77 -14.99 1.39
CA ASN A 134 -15.21 -16.33 1.26
C ASN A 134 -13.76 -16.32 0.73
N ASN A 135 -13.03 -15.22 0.93
CA ASN A 135 -11.65 -15.01 0.49
C ASN A 135 -11.43 -15.06 -1.03
N ASP A 136 -12.47 -14.84 -1.84
CA ASP A 136 -12.35 -14.68 -3.29
C ASP A 136 -12.21 -13.20 -3.65
N TYR A 137 -10.95 -12.77 -3.69
CA TYR A 137 -10.55 -11.40 -4.03
C TYR A 137 -10.27 -11.20 -5.52
N ARG A 138 -10.69 -12.15 -6.38
CA ARG A 138 -10.76 -11.84 -7.82
C ARG A 138 -11.73 -10.69 -8.02
N VAL A 139 -11.47 -9.89 -9.04
CA VAL A 139 -12.33 -8.76 -9.40
C VAL A 139 -13.21 -9.11 -10.59
N LYS A 140 -14.41 -8.52 -10.62
CA LYS A 140 -15.35 -8.66 -11.74
C LYS A 140 -14.81 -8.00 -13.03
N PRO A 141 -15.30 -8.39 -14.22
CA PRO A 141 -14.84 -7.84 -15.50
C PRO A 141 -14.94 -6.31 -15.62
N GLU A 142 -15.87 -5.68 -14.90
CA GLU A 142 -16.10 -4.24 -14.91
C GLU A 142 -15.19 -3.47 -13.93
N SER A 143 -14.35 -4.17 -13.18
CA SER A 143 -13.52 -3.59 -12.14
C SER A 143 -12.55 -2.52 -12.68
N PRO A 144 -12.43 -1.36 -12.01
CA PRO A 144 -11.44 -0.34 -12.35
C PRO A 144 -10.00 -0.86 -12.19
N ALA A 145 -9.75 -1.85 -11.34
CA ALA A 145 -8.43 -2.46 -11.18
C ALA A 145 -7.93 -3.09 -12.48
N LEU A 146 -8.81 -3.72 -13.26
CA LEU A 146 -8.44 -4.32 -14.55
C LEU A 146 -8.03 -3.26 -15.57
N GLN A 147 -8.63 -2.06 -15.52
CA GLN A 147 -8.33 -0.95 -16.43
C GLN A 147 -6.91 -0.40 -16.23
N VAL A 148 -6.42 -0.44 -14.99
CA VAL A 148 -5.05 -0.04 -14.67
C VAL A 148 -4.04 -1.18 -14.84
N GLY A 149 -4.49 -2.39 -15.15
CA GLY A 149 -3.62 -3.52 -15.53
C GLY A 149 -3.39 -4.55 -14.43
N PHE A 150 -4.18 -4.52 -13.36
CA PHE A 150 -4.30 -5.67 -12.46
C PHE A 150 -4.83 -6.89 -13.23
N LYS A 151 -4.36 -8.07 -12.86
CA LYS A 151 -4.78 -9.34 -13.43
C LYS A 151 -5.24 -10.26 -12.31
N ASN A 152 -6.43 -10.82 -12.46
CA ASN A 152 -6.89 -11.90 -11.60
C ASN A 152 -5.89 -13.06 -11.61
N PHE A 153 -5.70 -13.66 -10.44
CA PHE A 153 -4.88 -14.85 -10.22
C PHE A 153 -5.68 -15.83 -9.35
N ASP A 154 -5.18 -17.06 -9.19
CA ASP A 154 -5.88 -18.08 -8.42
C ASP A 154 -5.88 -17.72 -6.92
N MET A 155 -7.05 -17.85 -6.28
CA MET A 155 -7.24 -17.56 -4.85
C MET A 155 -6.95 -18.82 -4.01
N GLY A 156 -6.69 -18.62 -2.72
CA GLY A 156 -6.53 -19.73 -1.76
C GLY A 156 -5.18 -20.46 -1.82
N GLN A 157 -4.21 -19.96 -2.57
CA GLN A 157 -2.84 -20.50 -2.65
C GLN A 157 -1.80 -19.59 -1.95
N TRP A 158 -2.26 -18.58 -1.21
CA TRP A 158 -1.43 -17.54 -0.60
C TRP A 158 -2.15 -16.96 0.63
N GLY A 159 -1.42 -16.20 1.44
CA GLY A 159 -1.87 -15.74 2.75
C GLY A 159 -1.44 -16.66 3.88
N LEU A 160 -1.85 -16.35 5.12
CA LEU A 160 -1.60 -17.21 6.28
C LEU A 160 -2.55 -18.41 6.21
N THR A 161 -2.02 -19.61 5.97
CA THR A 161 -2.79 -20.85 6.12
C THR A 161 -2.78 -21.29 7.58
N GLY A 162 -3.71 -22.16 7.96
CA GLY A 162 -3.70 -22.80 9.28
C GLY A 162 -2.48 -23.70 9.53
N ASP A 163 -1.73 -24.02 8.47
CA ASP A 163 -0.53 -24.85 8.53
C ASP A 163 0.71 -24.08 8.99
N PHE A 164 0.61 -22.76 9.22
CA PHE A 164 1.73 -22.00 9.75
C PHE A 164 2.03 -22.45 11.19
N PRO A 165 3.23 -22.99 11.46
CA PRO A 165 3.52 -23.59 12.75
C PRO A 165 3.50 -22.52 13.86
N HIS A 166 2.89 -22.86 15.00
CA HIS A 166 2.76 -21.96 16.15
C HIS A 166 4.10 -21.63 16.83
N CYS A 167 5.12 -22.45 16.63
CA CYS A 167 6.50 -22.20 17.01
C CYS A 167 7.43 -22.81 15.95
N TRP A 168 8.65 -22.28 15.83
CA TRP A 168 9.72 -22.98 15.14
C TRP A 168 9.94 -24.32 15.85
N ASP A 169 10.12 -25.41 15.09
CA ASP A 169 10.31 -26.76 15.62
C ASP A 169 11.26 -26.72 16.82
N VAL A 170 10.71 -27.06 17.99
CA VAL A 170 11.52 -27.28 19.18
C VAL A 170 12.02 -28.73 19.06
N PRO A 171 13.33 -28.97 19.08
CA PRO A 171 13.90 -30.31 18.89
C PRO A 171 13.41 -31.33 19.93
#